data_AF-A0A940GUL4-F1
#
_entry.id   AF-A0A940GUL4-F1
#
_cell.length_a   1.000
_cell.length_b   1.000
_cell.length_c   1.000
_cell.angle_alpha   90.00
_cell.angle_beta   90.00
_cell.angle_gamma   90.00
#
_symmetry.space_group_name_H-M   'P 1'
#
loop_
_entity.id
_entity.type
_entity.pdbx_description
1 polymer ?
#
loop_
_entity_poly.entity_id
_entity_poly.type
_entity_poly.pdbx_seq_one_letter_code
_entity_poly.pdbx_strand_id
1 'polypeptide(L)'
;MLGSIKYNLTHLLDFRGRDARQTFWYYVLFLAILYVIGWVIALAPLIGSAVQGAMKAAQAGVPQDQIGARMMQGMGPGMTSIAWFGLIANLAFTLLILAAFVRRLHDSGNPGWWAGAVLAIRLATVGFGIAAIGKIDAAVQQVTAAMGDPAKLQQIQAQSMHQSAGQTLLGLAGWIAFIVVLVFGVFGSTDGPNRYGEAPVVF
;
A
#
# COMPACT_ATOMS: atom_id res chain seq x y z
N MET A 1 -15.41 -4.18 19.87
CA MET A 1 -14.27 -3.54 19.15
C MET A 1 -12.91 -3.77 19.82
N LEU A 2 -12.63 -3.23 21.02
CA LEU A 2 -11.29 -3.37 21.66
C LEU A 2 -10.90 -4.83 21.94
N GLY A 3 -11.87 -5.68 22.29
CA GLY A 3 -11.68 -7.13 22.44
C GLY A 3 -11.13 -7.78 21.16
N SER A 4 -11.73 -7.47 20.01
CA SER A 4 -11.30 -7.95 18.69
C SER A 4 -9.86 -7.53 18.37
N ILE A 5 -9.47 -6.30 18.71
CA ILE A 5 -8.11 -5.79 18.47
C ILE A 5 -7.11 -6.56 19.33
N LYS A 6 -7.33 -6.60 20.64
CA LYS A 6 -6.45 -7.32 21.58
C LYS A 6 -6.29 -8.77 21.18
N TYR A 7 -7.40 -9.45 20.90
CA TYR A 7 -7.42 -10.85 20.52
C TYR A 7 -6.62 -11.12 19.23
N ASN A 8 -6.80 -10.31 18.18
CA ASN A 8 -6.08 -10.52 16.93
C ASN A 8 -4.58 -10.23 17.08
N LEU A 9 -4.20 -9.21 17.85
CA LEU A 9 -2.79 -8.89 18.11
C LEU A 9 -2.07 -9.97 18.94
N THR A 10 -2.76 -10.71 19.81
CA THR A 10 -2.15 -11.84 20.54
C THR A 10 -2.10 -13.13 19.71
N HIS A 11 -2.77 -13.17 18.56
CA HIS A 11 -2.89 -14.35 17.70
C HIS A 11 -2.38 -14.10 16.27
N LEU A 12 -1.40 -13.22 16.09
CA LEU A 12 -0.87 -12.85 14.77
C LEU A 12 -0.30 -14.04 13.97
N LEU A 13 0.12 -15.10 14.66
CA LEU A 13 0.69 -16.32 14.06
C LEU A 13 -0.19 -17.56 14.29
N ASP A 14 -1.39 -17.41 14.86
CA ASP A 14 -2.31 -18.53 15.05
C ASP A 14 -3.36 -18.55 13.94
N PHE A 15 -3.12 -19.46 12.99
CA PHE A 15 -3.97 -19.66 11.82
C PHE A 15 -5.16 -20.60 12.08
N ARG A 16 -5.27 -21.16 13.29
CA ARG A 16 -6.31 -22.12 13.65
C ARG A 16 -7.51 -21.40 14.26
N GLY A 17 -8.67 -22.05 14.17
CA GLY A 17 -9.92 -21.51 14.70
C GLY A 17 -10.65 -20.61 13.71
N ARG A 18 -11.61 -19.86 14.25
CA ARG A 18 -12.65 -19.16 13.49
C ARG A 18 -12.96 -17.81 14.10
N ASP A 19 -12.98 -16.77 13.25
CA ASP A 19 -13.32 -15.42 13.66
C ASP A 19 -14.61 -14.98 12.97
N ALA A 20 -15.58 -14.49 13.75
CA ALA A 20 -16.82 -13.96 13.21
C ALA A 20 -16.59 -12.65 12.45
N ARG A 21 -17.55 -12.26 11.61
CA ARG A 21 -17.50 -11.03 10.81
C ARG A 21 -17.14 -9.79 11.64
N GLN A 22 -17.80 -9.61 12.79
CA GLN A 22 -17.61 -8.47 13.67
C GLN A 22 -16.17 -8.41 14.22
N THR A 23 -15.65 -9.55 14.68
CA THR A 23 -14.28 -9.68 15.19
C THR A 23 -13.24 -9.35 14.11
N PHE A 24 -13.45 -9.86 12.90
CA PHE A 24 -12.57 -9.60 11.76
C PHE A 24 -12.60 -8.11 11.35
N TRP A 25 -13.78 -7.55 11.11
CA TRP A 25 -13.92 -6.18 10.58
C TRP A 25 -13.51 -5.10 11.57
N TYR A 26 -13.73 -5.29 12.88
CA TYR A 26 -13.20 -4.33 13.87
C TYR A 26 -11.67 -4.31 13.91
N TYR A 27 -11.03 -5.46 13.71
CA TYR A 27 -9.58 -5.52 13.62
C TYR A 27 -9.07 -4.88 12.31
N VAL A 28 -9.71 -5.17 11.17
CA VAL A 28 -9.39 -4.56 9.88
C VAL A 28 -9.58 -3.03 9.93
N LEU A 29 -10.66 -2.54 10.53
CA LEU A 29 -10.92 -1.11 10.70
C LEU A 29 -9.84 -0.43 11.53
N PHE A 30 -9.42 -1.05 12.64
CA PHE A 30 -8.31 -0.56 13.45
C PHE A 30 -7.02 -0.42 12.62
N LEU A 31 -6.66 -1.47 11.86
CA LEU A 31 -5.50 -1.41 10.99
C LEU A 31 -5.65 -0.38 9.86
N ALA A 32 -6.86 -0.20 9.32
CA ALA A 32 -7.13 0.78 8.27
C ALA A 32 -6.93 2.21 8.78
N ILE A 33 -7.34 2.50 10.01
CA ILE A 33 -7.09 3.80 10.65
C ILE A 33 -5.58 4.03 10.82
N LEU A 34 -4.84 3.04 11.31
CA LEU A 34 -3.37 3.15 11.42
C LEU A 34 -2.71 3.33 10.05
N TYR A 35 -3.21 2.65 9.02
CA TYR A 35 -2.74 2.78 7.66
C TYR A 35 -2.94 4.21 7.14
N VAL A 36 -4.13 4.80 7.35
CA VAL A 36 -4.43 6.19 6.97
C VAL A 36 -3.53 7.18 7.73
N ILE A 37 -3.37 7.01 9.05
CA ILE A 37 -2.47 7.85 9.86
C ILE A 37 -1.03 7.77 9.34
N GLY A 38 -0.56 6.56 9.05
CA GLY A 38 0.76 6.35 8.47
C GLY A 38 0.93 7.08 7.14
N TRP A 39 -0.07 7.06 6.25
CA TRP A 39 -0.03 7.81 4.99
C TRP A 39 0.00 9.32 5.19
N VAL A 40 -0.74 9.85 6.17
CA VAL A 40 -0.67 11.28 6.51
C VAL A 40 0.74 11.65 6.97
N ILE A 41 1.37 10.84 7.81
CA ILE A 41 2.75 11.06 8.27
C ILE A 41 3.74 10.94 7.10
N ALA A 42 3.53 9.99 6.19
CA ALA A 42 4.38 9.75 5.03
C ALA A 42 4.37 10.90 4.00
N LEU A 43 3.45 11.86 4.11
CA LEU A 43 3.47 13.09 3.32
C LEU A 43 4.52 14.10 3.82
N ALA A 44 4.92 14.03 5.10
CA ALA A 44 5.85 15.02 5.67
C ALA A 44 7.21 15.06 4.96
N PRO A 45 7.87 13.93 4.61
CA PRO A 45 9.10 13.93 3.82
C PRO A 45 8.93 14.58 2.44
N LEU A 46 7.77 14.39 1.80
CA LEU A 46 7.49 14.99 0.49
C LEU A 46 7.46 16.51 0.59
N ILE A 47 6.68 17.05 1.53
CA ILE A 47 6.60 18.49 1.78
C ILE A 47 7.97 19.05 2.18
N GLY A 48 8.67 18.38 3.10
CA GLY A 48 10.01 18.79 3.57
C GLY A 48 11.03 18.85 2.43
N SER A 49 11.05 17.84 1.55
CA SER A 49 11.94 17.81 0.38
C SER A 49 11.63 18.91 -0.63
N ALA A 50 10.34 19.22 -0.84
CA ALA A 50 9.90 20.29 -1.73
C ALA A 50 10.31 21.68 -1.19
N VAL A 51 10.06 21.94 0.10
CA VAL A 51 10.47 23.17 0.79
C VAL A 51 11.99 23.33 0.74
N GLN A 52 12.74 22.26 1.00
CA GLN A 52 14.19 22.27 0.91
C GLN A 52 14.68 22.62 -0.51
N GLY A 53 14.03 22.08 -1.55
CA GLY A 53 14.30 22.43 -2.94
C GLY A 53 14.06 23.92 -3.23
N ALA A 54 12.93 24.46 -2.77
CA ALA A 54 12.59 25.87 -2.93
C ALA A 54 13.57 26.80 -2.18
N MET A 55 13.95 26.46 -0.94
CA MET A 55 14.93 27.24 -0.17
C MET A 55 16.31 27.28 -0.85
N LYS A 56 16.77 26.14 -1.39
CA LYS A 56 18.03 26.09 -2.14
C LYS A 56 17.98 26.95 -3.40
N ALA A 57 16.84 26.99 -4.09
CA ALA A 57 16.65 27.84 -5.27
C ALA A 57 16.70 29.34 -4.92
N ALA A 58 16.01 29.73 -3.85
CA ALA A 58 16.00 31.10 -3.35
C ALA A 58 17.40 31.57 -2.94
N GLN A 59 18.16 30.72 -2.23
CA GLN A 59 19.54 31.01 -1.83
C GLN A 59 20.48 31.14 -3.03
N ALA A 60 20.24 30.38 -4.11
CA ALA A 60 21.01 30.45 -5.34
C ALA A 60 20.62 31.63 -6.24
N GLY A 61 19.70 32.51 -5.81
CA GLY A 61 19.25 33.67 -6.59
C GLY A 61 18.52 33.28 -7.89
N VAL A 62 17.93 32.08 -7.93
CA VAL A 62 17.19 31.60 -9.11
C VAL A 62 15.96 32.49 -9.32
N PRO A 63 15.72 32.98 -10.55
CA PRO A 63 14.57 33.82 -10.83
C PRO A 63 13.25 33.08 -10.54
N GLN A 64 12.22 33.86 -10.17
CA GLN A 64 10.99 33.37 -9.54
C GLN A 64 10.16 32.44 -10.46
N ASP A 65 10.31 32.60 -11.77
CA ASP A 65 9.73 31.74 -12.81
C ASP A 65 10.26 30.29 -12.76
N GLN A 66 11.48 30.09 -12.25
CA GLN A 66 12.15 28.80 -12.18
C GLN A 66 12.07 28.14 -10.79
N ILE A 67 11.49 28.81 -9.79
CA ILE A 67 11.36 28.25 -8.42
C ILE A 67 10.49 26.99 -8.41
N GLY A 68 9.41 26.96 -9.20
CA GLY A 68 8.54 25.77 -9.32
C GLY A 68 9.29 24.55 -9.88
N ALA A 69 10.12 24.77 -10.91
CA ALA A 69 10.98 23.74 -11.49
C ALA A 69 11.98 23.17 -10.46
N ARG A 70 12.59 24.05 -9.65
CA ARG A 70 13.54 23.66 -8.60
C ARG A 70 12.87 22.97 -7.41
N MET A 71 11.65 23.36 -7.06
CA MET A 71 10.85 22.67 -6.05
C MET A 71 10.58 21.22 -6.49
N MET A 72 10.14 21.02 -7.73
CA MET A 72 9.91 19.68 -8.30
C MET A 72 11.19 18.83 -8.33
N GLN A 73 12.35 19.43 -8.64
CA GLN A 73 13.63 18.74 -8.57
C GLN A 73 13.99 18.31 -7.13
N GLY A 74 13.65 19.13 -6.13
CA GLY A 74 13.87 18.83 -4.72
C GLY A 74 12.97 17.72 -4.15
N MET A 75 11.86 17.38 -4.82
CA MET A 75 10.89 16.39 -4.35
C MET A 75 11.36 14.93 -4.47
N GLY A 76 12.41 14.64 -5.24
CA GLY A 76 12.89 13.27 -5.50
C GLY A 76 13.05 12.41 -4.22
N PRO A 77 13.83 12.85 -3.22
CA PRO A 77 13.98 12.10 -1.96
C PRO A 77 12.67 11.88 -1.20
N GLY A 78 11.76 12.85 -1.23
CA GLY A 78 10.44 12.72 -0.62
C GLY A 78 9.55 11.72 -1.35
N MET A 79 9.60 11.70 -2.68
CA MET A 79 8.91 10.72 -3.53
C MET A 79 9.44 9.29 -3.30
N THR A 80 10.75 9.14 -3.14
CA THR A 80 11.36 7.86 -2.77
C THR A 80 10.90 7.40 -1.38
N SER A 81 10.84 8.33 -0.42
CA SER A 81 10.41 8.02 0.95
C SER A 81 8.95 7.56 1.02
N ILE A 82 8.03 8.27 0.34
CA ILE A 82 6.62 7.90 0.33
C ILE A 82 6.37 6.57 -0.40
N ALA A 83 7.15 6.27 -1.44
CA ALA A 83 7.05 5.01 -2.16
C ALA A 83 7.52 3.81 -1.30
N TRP A 84 8.64 3.95 -0.58
CA TRP A 84 9.08 2.95 0.40
C TRP A 84 8.07 2.75 1.53
N PHE A 85 7.52 3.84 2.06
CA PHE A 85 6.46 3.76 3.07
C PHE A 85 5.28 2.95 2.54
N GLY A 86 4.78 3.27 1.34
CA GLY A 86 3.64 2.55 0.75
C GLY A 86 3.89 1.05 0.60
N LEU A 87 5.09 0.67 0.15
CA LEU A 87 5.49 -0.72 0.00
C LEU A 87 5.50 -1.45 1.35
N ILE A 88 6.17 -0.87 2.35
CA ILE A 88 6.32 -1.46 3.69
C ILE A 88 4.97 -1.53 4.40
N ALA A 89 4.18 -0.45 4.35
CA ALA A 89 2.87 -0.37 4.98
C ALA A 89 1.90 -1.39 4.38
N ASN A 90 1.93 -1.61 3.06
CA ASN A 90 1.08 -2.60 2.41
C ASN A 90 1.42 -4.04 2.84
N LEU A 91 2.72 -4.35 2.94
CA LEU A 91 3.18 -5.64 3.44
C LEU A 91 2.84 -5.83 4.92
N ALA A 92 3.12 -4.84 5.75
CA ALA A 92 2.80 -4.88 7.18
C ALA A 92 1.30 -5.10 7.40
N PHE A 93 0.45 -4.36 6.69
CA PHE A 93 -1.01 -4.54 6.77
C PHE A 93 -1.42 -5.96 6.38
N THR A 94 -0.91 -6.47 5.24
CA THR A 94 -1.21 -7.82 4.76
C THR A 94 -0.81 -8.89 5.77
N LEU A 95 0.38 -8.78 6.35
CA LEU A 95 0.89 -9.73 7.34
C LEU A 95 0.07 -9.68 8.63
N LEU A 96 -0.30 -8.48 9.08
CA LEU A 96 -1.10 -8.30 10.30
C LEU A 96 -2.50 -8.91 10.16
N ILE A 97 -3.14 -8.83 8.98
CA ILE A 97 -4.45 -9.45 8.76
C ILE A 97 -4.38 -10.93 8.40
N LEU A 98 -3.21 -11.49 8.11
CA LEU A 98 -3.11 -12.80 7.45
C LEU A 98 -3.77 -13.91 8.28
N ALA A 99 -3.40 -14.04 9.56
CA ALA A 99 -3.96 -15.05 10.45
C ALA A 99 -5.47 -14.83 10.67
N ALA A 100 -5.88 -13.58 10.94
CA ALA A 100 -7.29 -13.22 11.09
C ALA A 100 -8.12 -13.56 9.83
N PHE A 101 -7.55 -13.35 8.64
CA PHE A 101 -8.21 -13.65 7.38
C PHE A 101 -8.32 -15.16 7.13
N VAL A 102 -7.32 -15.96 7.51
CA VAL A 102 -7.42 -17.42 7.49
C VAL A 102 -8.54 -17.91 8.40
N ARG A 103 -8.60 -17.42 9.64
CA ARG A 103 -9.68 -17.76 10.59
C ARG A 103 -11.06 -17.31 10.08
N ARG A 104 -11.12 -16.19 9.36
CA ARG A 104 -12.35 -15.72 8.72
C ARG A 104 -12.78 -16.60 7.55
N LEU A 105 -11.84 -17.06 6.72
CA LEU A 105 -12.10 -18.03 5.66
C LEU A 105 -12.66 -19.33 6.24
N HIS A 106 -12.02 -19.84 7.29
CA HIS A 106 -12.45 -21.03 8.02
C HIS A 106 -13.85 -20.89 8.61
N ASP A 107 -14.19 -19.71 9.13
CA ASP A 107 -15.53 -19.45 9.68
C ASP A 107 -16.63 -19.58 8.62
N SER A 108 -16.36 -19.14 7.40
CA SER A 108 -17.26 -19.31 6.25
C SER A 108 -17.11 -20.66 5.54
N GLY A 109 -16.40 -21.63 6.13
CA GLY A 109 -16.19 -22.97 5.57
C GLY A 109 -15.17 -23.05 4.42
N ASN A 110 -14.57 -21.93 4.05
CA ASN A 110 -13.62 -21.83 2.95
C ASN A 110 -12.21 -22.28 3.37
N PRO A 111 -11.39 -22.78 2.44
CA PRO A 111 -10.01 -23.15 2.73
C PRO A 111 -9.10 -21.93 2.88
N GLY A 112 -8.11 -22.02 3.78
CA GLY A 112 -7.14 -20.96 4.06
C GLY A 112 -6.18 -20.62 2.91
N TRP A 113 -6.12 -21.42 1.84
CA TRP A 113 -5.21 -21.15 0.71
C TRP A 113 -5.53 -19.84 -0.03
N TRP A 114 -6.76 -19.32 0.07
CA TRP A 114 -7.11 -18.00 -0.44
C TRP A 114 -6.29 -16.87 0.21
N ALA A 115 -5.98 -16.99 1.50
CA ALA A 115 -5.07 -16.06 2.18
C ALA A 115 -3.63 -16.18 1.64
N GLY A 116 -3.20 -17.41 1.33
CA GLY A 116 -1.93 -17.68 0.65
C GLY A 116 -1.87 -17.06 -0.75
N ALA A 117 -2.95 -17.14 -1.53
CA ALA A 117 -3.05 -16.51 -2.84
C ALA A 117 -2.97 -14.98 -2.74
N VAL A 118 -3.65 -14.38 -1.77
CA VAL A 118 -3.54 -12.95 -1.46
C VAL A 118 -2.10 -12.57 -1.14
N LEU A 119 -1.43 -13.32 -0.25
CA LEU A 119 -0.03 -13.07 0.10
C LEU A 119 0.90 -13.22 -1.11
N ALA A 120 0.72 -14.26 -1.92
CA ALA A 120 1.53 -14.49 -3.12
C ALA A 120 1.43 -13.34 -4.12
N ILE A 121 0.22 -12.85 -4.39
CA ILE A 121 -0.01 -11.68 -5.24
C ILE A 121 0.72 -10.46 -4.67
N ARG A 122 0.60 -10.22 -3.36
CA ARG A 122 1.26 -9.09 -2.69
C ARG A 122 2.77 -9.18 -2.83
N LEU A 123 3.37 -10.34 -2.55
CA LEU A 123 4.82 -10.56 -2.69
C LEU A 123 5.30 -10.41 -4.13
N ALA A 124 4.53 -10.88 -5.12
CA ALA A 124 4.87 -10.72 -6.54
C ALA A 124 4.98 -9.24 -6.95
N THR A 125 4.17 -8.37 -6.34
CA THR A 125 4.23 -6.92 -6.60
C THR A 125 5.37 -6.20 -5.89
N VAL A 126 6.01 -6.81 -4.88
CA VAL A 126 7.09 -6.16 -4.10
C VAL A 126 8.33 -5.93 -4.94
N GLY A 127 8.79 -6.94 -5.68
CA GLY A 127 9.98 -6.83 -6.52
C GLY A 127 9.81 -5.74 -7.58
N PHE A 128 8.59 -5.64 -8.13
CA PHE A 128 8.22 -4.58 -9.05
C PHE A 128 8.31 -3.19 -8.37
N GLY A 129 7.74 -3.05 -7.17
CA GLY A 129 7.79 -1.81 -6.39
C GLY A 129 9.22 -1.35 -6.10
N ILE A 130 10.11 -2.25 -5.67
CA ILE A 130 11.53 -1.94 -5.41
C ILE A 130 12.22 -1.43 -6.69
N ALA A 131 12.00 -2.12 -7.82
CA ALA A 131 12.57 -1.70 -9.10
C ALA A 131 12.02 -0.35 -9.59
N ALA A 132 10.75 -0.04 -9.30
CA ALA A 132 10.15 1.26 -9.61
C ALA A 132 10.73 2.39 -8.76
N ILE A 133 10.96 2.14 -7.46
CA ILE A 133 11.56 3.11 -6.54
C ILE A 133 12.97 3.51 -7.00
N GLY A 134 13.78 2.55 -7.45
CA GLY A 134 15.12 2.81 -7.97
C GLY A 134 15.15 3.69 -9.23
N LYS A 135 14.00 3.94 -9.89
CA LYS A 135 13.89 4.78 -11.09
C LYS A 135 13.42 6.21 -10.80
N ILE A 136 13.00 6.52 -9.57
CA ILE A 136 12.40 7.83 -9.23
C ILE A 136 13.40 8.96 -9.51
N ASP A 137 14.65 8.83 -9.08
CA ASP A 137 15.65 9.89 -9.28
C ASP A 137 15.93 10.14 -10.77
N ALA A 138 16.08 9.08 -11.55
CA ALA A 138 16.27 9.18 -13.00
C ALA A 138 15.06 9.81 -13.70
N ALA A 139 13.84 9.47 -13.27
CA ALA A 139 12.61 10.05 -13.80
C ALA A 139 12.50 11.55 -13.49
N VAL A 140 12.81 11.96 -12.25
CA VAL A 140 12.83 13.38 -11.86
C VAL A 140 13.86 14.14 -12.70
N GLN A 141 15.07 13.60 -12.87
CA GLN A 141 16.11 14.23 -13.69
C GLN A 141 15.72 14.38 -15.16
N GLN A 142 15.07 13.38 -15.76
CA GLN A 142 14.58 13.45 -17.14
C GLN A 142 13.56 14.58 -17.32
N VAL A 143 12.59 14.66 -16.40
CA VAL A 143 11.57 15.72 -16.42
C VAL A 143 12.23 17.08 -16.23
N THR A 144 13.16 17.22 -15.28
CA THR A 144 13.88 18.48 -15.04
C THR A 144 14.70 18.91 -16.25
N ALA A 145 15.41 17.99 -16.92
CA ALA A 145 16.23 18.31 -18.11
C ALA A 145 15.40 18.73 -19.34
N ALA A 146 14.11 18.36 -19.37
CA ALA A 146 13.17 18.75 -20.41
C ALA A 146 12.37 20.02 -20.05
N MET A 147 12.52 20.58 -18.84
CA MET A 147 11.84 21.82 -18.47
C MET A 147 12.29 22.96 -19.39
N GLY A 148 11.34 23.56 -20.11
CA GLY A 148 11.60 24.59 -21.13
C GLY A 148 11.57 24.10 -22.57
N ASP A 149 11.45 22.79 -22.81
CA ASP A 149 11.29 22.20 -24.13
C ASP A 149 9.98 21.38 -24.17
N PRO A 150 8.88 21.98 -24.68
CA PRO A 150 7.57 21.31 -24.76
C PRO A 150 7.61 20.01 -25.55
N ALA A 151 8.46 19.92 -26.58
CA ALA A 151 8.58 18.72 -27.41
C ALA A 151 9.24 17.57 -26.61
N LYS A 152 10.27 17.86 -25.81
CA LYS A 152 10.89 16.84 -24.93
C LYS A 152 9.97 16.40 -23.80
N LEU A 153 9.21 17.32 -23.21
CA LEU A 153 8.21 16.95 -22.20
C LEU A 153 7.14 16.04 -22.79
N GLN A 154 6.68 16.33 -24.01
CA GLN A 154 5.71 15.50 -24.71
C GLN A 154 6.30 14.12 -25.06
N GLN A 155 7.58 14.03 -25.41
CA GLN A 155 8.29 12.76 -25.62
C GLN A 155 8.43 11.94 -24.33
N ILE A 156 8.82 12.56 -23.21
CA ILE A 156 8.90 11.89 -21.90
C ILE A 156 7.52 11.41 -21.46
N GLN A 157 6.47 12.20 -21.71
CA GLN A 157 5.11 11.81 -21.42
C GLN A 157 4.66 10.63 -22.30
N ALA A 158 4.96 10.64 -23.60
CA ALA A 158 4.67 9.52 -24.50
C ALA A 158 5.44 8.24 -24.10
N GLN A 159 6.74 8.38 -23.78
CA GLN A 159 7.57 7.26 -23.33
C GLN A 159 7.10 6.69 -21.99
N SER A 160 6.69 7.54 -21.05
CA SER A 160 6.14 7.11 -19.76
C SER A 160 4.75 6.47 -19.91
N MET A 161 3.92 6.91 -20.87
CA MET A 161 2.65 6.24 -21.19
C MET A 161 2.85 4.82 -21.76
N HIS A 162 3.87 4.60 -22.59
CA HIS A 162 4.15 3.26 -23.11
C HIS A 162 4.67 2.31 -22.01
N GLN A 163 5.46 2.83 -21.07
CA GLN A 163 5.94 2.05 -19.92
C GLN A 163 4.88 1.87 -18.81
N SER A 164 3.81 2.67 -18.79
CA SER A 164 2.78 2.61 -17.75
C SER A 164 1.73 1.52 -17.98
N ALA A 165 1.59 0.97 -19.19
CA ALA A 165 0.62 -0.10 -19.47
C ALA A 165 0.89 -1.36 -18.64
N GLY A 166 2.14 -1.84 -18.60
CA GLY A 166 2.53 -2.98 -17.78
C GLY A 166 2.41 -2.71 -16.27
N GLN A 167 2.69 -1.47 -15.86
CA GLN A 167 2.52 -1.02 -14.47
C GLN A 167 1.06 -1.01 -14.02
N THR A 168 0.18 -0.53 -14.89
CA THR A 168 -1.26 -0.50 -14.64
C THR A 168 -1.79 -1.91 -14.42
N LEU A 169 -1.42 -2.86 -15.28
CA LEU A 169 -1.86 -4.26 -15.16
C LEU A 169 -1.38 -4.91 -13.85
N LEU A 170 -0.13 -4.68 -13.44
CA LEU A 170 0.39 -5.15 -12.15
C LEU A 170 -0.31 -4.48 -10.96
N GLY A 171 -0.61 -3.19 -11.07
CA GLY A 171 -1.40 -2.46 -10.08
C GLY A 171 -2.80 -3.05 -9.89
N LEU A 172 -3.46 -3.44 -10.98
CA LEU A 172 -4.76 -4.13 -10.94
C LEU A 172 -4.69 -5.48 -10.21
N ALA A 173 -3.58 -6.21 -10.30
CA ALA A 173 -3.40 -7.44 -9.53
C ALA A 173 -3.45 -7.18 -8.01
N GLY A 174 -2.90 -6.05 -7.54
CA GLY A 174 -3.00 -5.64 -6.15
C GLY A 174 -4.44 -5.37 -5.67
N TRP A 175 -5.32 -4.95 -6.57
CA TRP A 175 -6.76 -4.80 -6.28
C TRP A 175 -7.47 -6.14 -6.16
N ILE A 176 -7.07 -7.15 -6.93
CA ILE A 176 -7.62 -8.53 -6.81
C ILE A 176 -7.43 -9.04 -5.38
N ALA A 177 -6.22 -8.89 -4.82
CA ALA A 177 -5.92 -9.29 -3.45
C ALA A 177 -6.83 -8.58 -2.41
N PHE A 178 -7.15 -7.30 -2.64
CA PHE A 178 -8.08 -6.55 -1.78
C PHE A 178 -9.52 -7.04 -1.94
N ILE A 179 -9.98 -7.25 -3.17
CA ILE A 179 -11.32 -7.75 -3.48
C ILE A 179 -11.55 -9.12 -2.85
N VAL A 180 -10.58 -10.02 -2.92
CA VAL A 180 -10.65 -11.35 -2.27
C VAL A 180 -10.88 -11.19 -0.76
N VAL A 181 -10.14 -10.30 -0.10
CA VAL A 181 -10.33 -10.02 1.33
C VAL A 181 -11.72 -9.45 1.62
N LEU A 182 -12.22 -8.52 0.79
CA LEU A 182 -13.57 -7.96 0.96
C LEU A 182 -14.64 -9.05 0.80
N VAL A 183 -14.60 -9.80 -0.30
CA VAL A 183 -15.61 -10.81 -0.66
C VAL A 183 -15.70 -11.89 0.43
N PHE A 184 -14.58 -12.52 0.80
CA PHE A 184 -14.60 -13.53 1.85
C PHE A 184 -14.80 -12.92 3.24
N GLY A 185 -14.37 -11.68 3.46
CA GLY A 185 -14.61 -10.93 4.70
C GLY A 185 -16.09 -10.76 5.01
N VAL A 186 -16.96 -10.61 3.99
CA VAL A 186 -18.41 -10.40 4.17
C VAL A 186 -19.26 -11.68 4.13
N PHE A 187 -18.71 -12.86 3.80
CA PHE A 187 -19.47 -14.12 3.69
C PHE A 187 -20.12 -14.59 4.99
N GLY A 188 -21.19 -15.41 4.93
CA GLY A 188 -21.86 -15.98 6.12
C GLY A 188 -20.90 -16.72 7.06
N SER A 189 -21.09 -16.59 8.36
CA SER A 189 -20.53 -17.58 9.30
C SER A 189 -21.30 -18.88 9.14
N THR A 190 -20.63 -20.02 9.31
CA THR A 190 -21.30 -21.33 9.34
C THR A 190 -21.88 -21.59 10.74
N ASP A 191 -23.08 -22.15 10.81
CA ASP A 191 -23.76 -22.44 12.08
C ASP A 191 -23.09 -23.60 12.82
N GLY A 192 -22.95 -23.47 14.14
CA GLY A 192 -22.37 -24.51 14.99
C GLY A 192 -20.89 -24.81 14.70
N PRO A 193 -20.38 -25.98 15.13
CA PRO A 193 -19.03 -26.43 14.82
C PRO A 193 -18.86 -26.76 13.33
N ASN A 194 -17.67 -26.54 12.79
CA ASN A 194 -17.31 -26.96 11.44
C ASN A 194 -15.94 -27.67 11.44
N ARG A 195 -15.45 -28.10 10.27
CA ARG A 195 -14.16 -28.82 10.14
C ARG A 195 -12.93 -28.06 10.68
N TYR A 196 -13.04 -26.76 10.92
CA TYR A 196 -11.98 -25.89 11.42
C TYR A 196 -12.12 -25.56 12.92
N GLY A 197 -13.16 -26.06 13.58
CA GLY A 197 -13.35 -25.98 15.03
C GLY A 197 -14.76 -25.56 15.45
N GLU A 198 -14.85 -25.22 16.74
CA GLU A 198 -16.07 -24.75 17.42
C GLU A 198 -16.63 -23.44 16.83
N ALA A 199 -17.72 -22.94 17.42
CA ALA A 199 -18.33 -21.66 17.05
C ALA A 199 -17.28 -20.51 17.01
N PRO A 200 -17.47 -19.51 16.12
CA PRO A 200 -16.48 -18.46 15.93
C PRO A 200 -16.39 -17.52 17.12
N VAL A 201 -15.21 -16.91 17.29
CA VAL A 201 -15.00 -15.88 18.31
C VAL A 201 -15.75 -14.59 17.95
N VAL A 202 -16.53 -14.07 18.90
CA VAL A 202 -17.34 -12.85 18.79
C VAL A 202 -17.02 -11.89 19.94
N PHE A 203 -16.87 -10.59 19.64
CA PHE A 203 -16.66 -9.50 20.60
C PHE A 203 -17.48 -8.26 20.26
#